data_AF-A0A7S2IDW3-F1
#
_entry.id   AF-A0A7S2IDW3-F1
#
_cell.length_a   1.000
_cell.length_b   1.000
_cell.length_c   1.000
_cell.angle_alpha   90.00
_cell.angle_beta   90.00
_cell.angle_gamma   90.00
#
_symmetry.space_group_name_H-M   'P 1'
#
loop_
_entity.id
_entity.type
_entity.pdbx_description
1 polymer ?
#
loop_
_entity_poly.entity_id
_entity_poly.type
_entity_poly.pdbx_seq_one_letter_code
_entity_poly.pdbx_strand_id
1 'polypeptide(L)'
;RPCDVPDTGLLCDLLWADPDGDAVGWYENDRGVSYTFGPDVVASFNQRHSLDLIVRAHQVVEDGYEFFAGRQLVTLFSAPAYCGEFDNAGGMLEIKDDLFC
;
A
#
# COMPACT_ATOMS: atom_id res chain seq x y z
N ARG A 1 8.81 12.11 -20.49
CA ARG A 1 7.87 13.23 -20.77
C ARG A 1 6.81 13.21 -19.68
N PRO A 2 6.30 14.36 -19.21
CA PRO A 2 5.13 14.39 -18.32
C PRO A 2 3.93 13.71 -19.01
N CYS A 3 3.09 13.04 -18.23
CA CYS A 3 1.82 12.45 -18.67
C CYS A 3 0.78 12.58 -17.56
N ASP A 4 -0.49 12.60 -17.93
CA ASP A 4 -1.59 12.43 -16.97
C ASP A 4 -1.64 10.97 -16.48
N VAL A 5 -2.31 10.75 -15.35
CA VAL A 5 -2.59 9.40 -14.86
C VAL A 5 -3.70 8.80 -15.75
N PRO A 6 -3.44 7.68 -16.45
CA PRO A 6 -4.46 7.02 -17.27
C PRO A 6 -5.53 6.36 -16.38
N ASP A 7 -6.70 6.10 -16.95
CA ASP A 7 -7.79 5.42 -16.23
C ASP A 7 -7.47 3.95 -15.91
N THR A 8 -6.56 3.32 -16.67
CA THR A 8 -6.17 1.91 -16.50
C THR A 8 -4.68 1.68 -16.80
N GLY A 9 -4.18 0.52 -16.34
CA GLY A 9 -2.82 0.05 -16.59
C GLY A 9 -1.82 0.53 -15.56
N LEU A 10 -0.54 0.20 -15.77
CA LEU A 10 0.50 0.23 -14.74
C LEU A 10 0.57 1.54 -13.92
N LEU A 11 0.51 2.70 -14.56
CA LEU A 11 0.59 3.98 -13.84
C LEU A 11 -0.64 4.23 -12.96
N CYS A 12 -1.83 3.82 -13.42
CA CYS A 12 -3.04 3.83 -12.60
C CYS A 12 -2.88 2.86 -11.42
N ASP A 13 -2.44 1.63 -11.70
CA ASP A 13 -2.36 0.57 -10.70
C ASP A 13 -1.37 0.90 -9.57
N LEU A 14 -0.24 1.50 -9.91
CA LEU A 14 0.76 1.97 -8.93
C LEU A 14 0.24 3.05 -7.98
N LEU A 15 -0.77 3.82 -8.40
CA LEU A 15 -1.32 4.92 -7.61
C LEU A 15 -2.60 4.53 -6.85
N TRP A 16 -3.36 3.56 -7.36
CA TRP A 16 -4.74 3.29 -6.92
C TRP A 16 -5.00 1.86 -6.43
N ALA A 17 -4.07 0.91 -6.60
CA ALA A 17 -4.27 -0.43 -6.08
C ALA A 17 -4.18 -0.48 -4.54
N ASP A 18 -4.92 -1.40 -3.90
CA ASP A 18 -4.95 -1.58 -2.46
C ASP A 18 -4.72 -3.04 -2.03
N PRO A 19 -3.99 -3.29 -0.92
CA PRO A 19 -3.96 -4.62 -0.31
C PRO A 19 -5.32 -4.99 0.29
N ASP A 20 -5.69 -6.27 0.17
CA ASP A 20 -6.90 -6.85 0.76
C ASP A 20 -6.56 -8.21 1.40
N GLY A 21 -6.89 -8.38 2.68
CA GLY A 21 -6.60 -9.59 3.45
C GLY A 21 -7.49 -10.79 3.10
N ASP A 22 -8.66 -10.54 2.53
CA ASP A 22 -9.61 -11.58 2.14
C ASP A 22 -9.38 -12.02 0.67
N ALA A 23 -8.58 -11.27 -0.09
CA ALA A 23 -8.23 -11.58 -1.47
C ALA A 23 -7.19 -12.70 -1.59
N VAL A 24 -7.40 -13.59 -2.56
CA VAL A 24 -6.38 -14.51 -3.11
C VAL A 24 -6.15 -14.14 -4.58
N GLY A 25 -5.01 -13.52 -4.88
CA GLY A 25 -4.75 -12.96 -6.22
C GLY A 25 -5.23 -11.50 -6.35
N TRP A 26 -5.91 -11.19 -7.47
CA TRP A 26 -6.34 -9.83 -7.83
C TRP A 26 -7.87 -9.75 -7.98
N TYR A 27 -8.48 -8.68 -7.51
CA TYR A 27 -9.93 -8.41 -7.63
C TYR A 27 -10.19 -6.95 -8.00
N GLU A 28 -11.41 -6.64 -8.47
CA GLU A 28 -11.81 -5.25 -8.72
C GLU A 28 -11.85 -4.46 -7.40
N ASN A 29 -11.38 -3.22 -7.43
CA ASN A 29 -11.37 -2.37 -6.25
C ASN A 29 -12.71 -1.64 -6.08
N ASP A 30 -13.26 -1.65 -4.86
CA ASP A 30 -14.48 -0.93 -4.48
C ASP A 30 -14.38 0.59 -4.68
N ARG A 31 -13.15 1.12 -4.84
CA ARG A 31 -12.92 2.51 -5.27
C ARG A 31 -13.37 2.80 -6.70
N GLY A 32 -13.68 1.77 -7.49
CA GLY A 32 -14.07 1.89 -8.91
C GLY A 32 -12.89 2.16 -9.85
N VAL A 33 -11.65 1.98 -9.38
CA VAL A 33 -10.42 2.19 -10.14
C VAL A 33 -9.36 1.20 -9.69
N SER A 34 -8.56 0.67 -10.62
CA SER A 34 -7.53 -0.34 -10.34
C SER A 34 -8.10 -1.61 -9.68
N TYR A 35 -7.28 -2.33 -8.94
CA TYR A 35 -7.53 -3.64 -8.36
C TYR A 35 -7.15 -3.68 -6.87
N THR A 36 -7.75 -4.59 -6.12
CA THR A 36 -7.19 -5.05 -4.85
C THR A 36 -6.29 -6.27 -5.05
N PHE A 37 -5.36 -6.50 -4.13
CA PHE A 37 -4.43 -7.63 -4.20
C PHE A 37 -4.18 -8.32 -2.85
N GLY A 38 -4.08 -9.64 -2.91
CA GLY A 38 -3.89 -10.49 -1.73
C GLY A 38 -2.43 -10.59 -1.23
N PRO A 39 -2.22 -11.22 -0.07
CA PRO A 39 -0.88 -11.49 0.47
C PRO A 39 0.01 -12.33 -0.47
N ASP A 40 -0.59 -13.21 -1.25
CA ASP A 40 0.10 -14.07 -2.22
C ASP A 40 0.72 -13.27 -3.37
N VAL A 41 0.04 -12.20 -3.80
CA VAL A 41 0.56 -11.26 -4.81
C VAL A 41 1.76 -10.50 -4.28
N VAL A 42 1.69 -10.00 -3.04
CA VAL A 42 2.82 -9.31 -2.38
C VAL A 42 4.03 -10.23 -2.28
N ALA A 43 3.84 -11.44 -1.75
CA ALA A 43 4.91 -12.42 -1.61
C ALA A 43 5.55 -12.78 -2.96
N SER A 44 4.73 -13.00 -3.98
CA SER A 44 5.20 -13.31 -5.34
C SER A 44 5.97 -12.16 -5.99
N PHE A 45 5.50 -10.91 -5.80
CA PHE A 45 6.17 -9.72 -6.31
C PHE A 45 7.54 -9.52 -5.66
N ASN A 46 7.57 -9.54 -4.33
CA ASN A 46 8.81 -9.39 -3.56
C ASN A 46 9.82 -10.48 -3.90
N GLN A 47 9.40 -11.75 -3.98
CA GLN A 47 10.26 -12.86 -4.39
C GLN A 47 10.81 -12.65 -5.80
N ARG A 48 9.95 -12.30 -6.78
CA ARG A 48 10.36 -12.09 -8.18
C ARG A 48 11.39 -10.98 -8.32
N HIS A 49 11.25 -9.91 -7.54
CA HIS A 49 12.10 -8.73 -7.63
C HIS A 49 13.22 -8.70 -6.58
N SER A 50 13.36 -9.75 -5.76
CA SER A 50 14.33 -9.82 -4.66
C SER A 50 14.22 -8.62 -3.71
N LEU A 51 12.99 -8.30 -3.30
CA LEU A 51 12.65 -7.24 -2.34
C LEU A 51 12.18 -7.85 -1.02
N ASP A 52 12.43 -7.15 0.09
CA ASP A 52 11.97 -7.58 1.41
C ASP A 52 10.65 -6.92 1.83
N LEU A 53 10.44 -5.65 1.43
CA LEU A 53 9.35 -4.81 1.91
C LEU A 53 8.81 -3.90 0.81
N ILE A 54 7.49 -3.86 0.67
CA ILE A 54 6.76 -2.81 -0.06
C ILE A 54 6.35 -1.74 0.95
N VAL A 55 6.71 -0.48 0.72
CA VAL A 55 6.25 0.66 1.52
C VAL A 55 5.27 1.48 0.68
N ARG A 56 4.05 1.68 1.18
CA ARG A 56 2.98 2.38 0.45
C ARG A 56 2.12 3.24 1.38
N ALA A 57 1.19 4.03 0.83
CA ALA A 57 0.31 4.93 1.59
C ALA A 57 -1.17 4.73 1.23
N HIS A 58 -1.87 5.79 0.78
CA HIS A 58 -3.22 5.78 0.18
C HIS A 58 -4.40 5.40 1.09
N GLN A 59 -4.29 4.39 1.95
CA GLN A 59 -5.32 4.02 2.93
C GLN A 59 -5.05 4.69 4.28
N VAL A 60 -6.10 5.25 4.88
CA VAL A 60 -6.08 5.71 6.28
C VAL A 60 -6.01 4.47 7.17
N VAL A 61 -5.06 4.44 8.10
CA VAL A 61 -4.87 3.34 9.07
C VAL A 61 -4.79 3.92 10.47
N GLU A 62 -5.32 3.20 11.46
CA GLU A 62 -5.58 3.70 12.82
C GLU A 62 -4.33 4.29 13.49
N ASP A 63 -3.23 3.54 13.51
CA ASP A 63 -1.98 3.96 14.16
C ASP A 63 -1.05 4.79 13.25
N GLY A 64 -1.52 5.18 12.07
CA GLY A 64 -0.70 5.85 11.05
C GLY A 64 0.30 4.91 10.34
N TYR A 65 0.36 3.64 10.73
CA TYR A 65 1.00 2.57 9.97
C TYR A 65 0.28 1.22 10.16
N GLU A 66 0.39 0.32 9.19
CA GLU A 66 -0.14 -1.05 9.30
C GLU A 66 0.70 -2.02 8.47
N PHE A 67 1.07 -3.17 9.05
CA PHE A 67 1.78 -4.23 8.33
C PHE A 67 0.79 -5.25 7.73
N PHE A 68 1.12 -5.71 6.53
CA PHE A 68 0.36 -6.67 5.74
C PHE A 68 1.26 -7.80 5.21
N ALA A 69 0.65 -8.89 4.76
CA ALA A 69 1.33 -10.02 4.11
C ALA A 69 2.57 -10.53 4.89
N GLY A 70 2.42 -10.81 6.18
CA GLY A 70 3.55 -11.28 7.01
C GLY A 70 4.67 -10.24 7.16
N ARG A 71 4.31 -8.95 7.22
CA ARG A 71 5.21 -7.80 7.29
C ARG A 71 6.03 -7.55 6.02
N GLN A 72 5.62 -8.10 4.89
CA GLN A 72 6.24 -7.85 3.57
C GLN A 72 5.68 -6.61 2.86
N LEU A 73 4.63 -6.02 3.40
CA LEU A 73 4.11 -4.71 3.00
C LEU A 73 3.77 -3.89 4.24
N VAL A 74 4.04 -2.58 4.20
CA VAL A 74 3.58 -1.62 5.21
C VAL A 74 2.84 -0.46 4.54
N THR A 75 1.66 -0.16 5.05
CA THR A 75 0.90 1.05 4.75
C THR A 75 1.30 2.13 5.75
N LEU A 76 1.61 3.34 5.27
CA LEU A 76 1.92 4.52 6.09
C LEU A 76 0.91 5.64 5.77
N PHE A 77 0.41 6.29 6.81
CA PHE A 77 -0.48 7.43 6.68
C PHE A 77 -0.06 8.53 7.65
N SER A 78 0.36 9.69 7.14
CA SER A 78 1.00 10.75 7.93
C SER A 78 0.08 11.92 8.29
N ALA A 79 -1.20 11.88 7.90
CA ALA A 79 -2.18 12.92 8.25
C ALA A 79 -3.03 12.45 9.46
N PRO A 80 -2.73 12.92 10.68
CA PRO A 80 -3.52 12.56 11.87
C PRO A 80 -4.90 13.23 11.84
N ALA A 81 -5.85 12.61 12.54
CA ALA A 81 -7.24 13.04 12.60
C ALA A 81 -7.81 13.38 11.21
N TYR A 82 -7.63 12.46 10.26
CA TYR A 82 -7.84 12.73 8.84
C TYR A 82 -9.24 13.31 8.57
N CYS A 83 -9.29 14.43 7.84
CA CYS A 83 -10.50 15.21 7.57
C CYS A 83 -11.32 15.64 8.81
N GLY A 84 -10.82 15.44 10.03
CA GLY A 84 -11.59 15.61 11.28
C GLY A 84 -12.68 14.55 11.47
N GLU A 85 -12.68 13.48 10.67
CA GLU A 85 -13.69 12.41 10.69
C GLU A 85 -13.13 11.10 11.26
N PHE A 86 -11.81 10.92 11.19
CA PHE A 86 -11.10 9.77 11.72
C PHE A 86 -10.34 10.16 12.98
N ASP A 87 -10.17 9.22 13.91
CA ASP A 87 -9.33 9.39 15.12
C ASP A 87 -7.95 8.74 14.93
N ASN A 88 -7.46 8.68 13.68
CA ASN A 88 -6.21 8.04 13.35
C ASN A 88 -4.99 8.88 13.77
N ALA A 89 -3.91 8.21 14.14
CA ALA A 89 -2.60 8.81 14.28
C ALA A 89 -1.92 9.03 12.91
N GLY A 90 -0.82 9.78 12.93
CA GLY A 90 0.08 9.94 11.78
C GLY A 90 1.37 9.16 11.99
N GLY A 91 1.83 8.43 10.97
CA GLY A 91 3.06 7.65 11.00
C GLY A 91 4.17 8.23 10.12
N MET A 92 5.42 7.95 10.50
CA MET A 92 6.64 8.14 9.70
C MET A 92 7.51 6.89 9.85
N LEU A 93 8.11 6.44 8.75
CA LEU A 93 9.06 5.33 8.75
C LEU A 93 10.48 5.87 8.58
N GLU A 94 11.34 5.56 9.54
CA GLU A 94 12.79 5.77 9.44
C GLU A 94 13.44 4.45 9.03
N ILE A 95 14.22 4.46 7.95
CA ILE A 95 15.00 3.29 7.51
C ILE A 95 16.47 3.64 7.69
N LYS A 96 17.16 2.89 8.55
CA LYS A 96 18.59 3.08 8.83
C LYS A 96 19.46 2.51 7.71
N ASP A 97 20.76 2.83 7.74
CA ASP A 97 21.74 2.36 6.75
C ASP A 97 21.86 0.84 6.68
N ASP A 98 21.56 0.15 7.79
CA ASP A 98 21.53 -1.31 7.89
C ASP A 98 20.16 -1.91 7.52
N LEU A 99 19.26 -1.09 6.95
CA LEU A 99 17.90 -1.42 6.53
C LEU A 99 16.99 -1.91 7.67
N PHE A 100 17.37 -1.67 8.94
CA PHE A 100 16.45 -1.84 10.05
C PHE A 100 15.50 -0.64 10.14
N CYS A 101 14.21 -0.95 10.23
CA CYS A 101 13.11 -0.02 10.44
C CYS A 101 12.45 -0.24 11.81
#